data_AF-A0A7S4B3G9-F1
#
_entry.id   AF-A0A7S4B3G9-F1
#
_cell.length_a   1.000
_cell.length_b   1.000
_cell.length_c   1.000
_cell.angle_alpha   90.00
_cell.angle_beta   90.00
_cell.angle_gamma   90.00
#
_symmetry.space_group_name_H-M   'P 1'
#
loop_
_entity.id
_entity.type
_entity.pdbx_description
1 polymer ?
#
loop_
_entity_poly.entity_id
_entity_poly.type
_entity_poly.pdbx_seq_one_letter_code
_entity_poly.pdbx_strand_id
1 'polypeptide(L)'
;EGSDLTRDFVQTADEADPDRPVATDNATASMGAFRLVKALIVEWLKDVVASEDEQADLLLVEAYRWLSSSASLLYEPALHRHVHALMVKVWMQLLAEMRTLGAKIIFANFSKITIATDKVEVRAASAYVDALLDAVLKKPLFGWLKLEPETFYSSLLILDGANFGGIKHEMPAEMEEAEAIR
;
A
#
# COMPACT_ATOMS: atom_id res chain seq x y z
N GLU A 1 -17.81 3.27 -4.37
CA GLU A 1 -17.52 4.21 -5.47
C GLU A 1 -16.01 4.32 -5.59
N GLY A 2 -15.42 3.59 -6.53
CA GLY A 2 -13.98 3.60 -6.75
C GLY A 2 -13.63 4.81 -7.61
N SER A 3 -13.39 5.96 -6.98
CA SER A 3 -12.76 7.06 -7.69
C SER A 3 -11.34 6.62 -8.06
N ASP A 4 -11.02 6.80 -9.33
CA ASP A 4 -9.71 6.58 -9.93
C ASP A 4 -8.74 7.64 -9.38
N LEU A 5 -8.31 7.46 -8.12
CA LEU A 5 -7.39 8.35 -7.40
C LEU A 5 -6.08 8.56 -8.19
N THR A 6 -5.71 7.59 -9.03
CA THR A 6 -4.56 7.64 -9.93
C THR A 6 -4.62 8.71 -11.01
N ARG A 7 -5.81 9.08 -11.52
CA ARG A 7 -5.93 10.21 -12.48
C ARG A 7 -5.84 11.57 -11.79
N ASP A 8 -6.39 11.69 -10.57
CA ASP A 8 -6.24 12.90 -9.76
C ASP A 8 -4.77 13.17 -9.38
N PHE A 9 -3.93 12.12 -9.29
CA PHE A 9 -2.50 12.27 -8.98
C PHE A 9 -1.63 12.77 -10.14
N VAL A 10 -2.01 12.52 -11.41
CA VAL A 10 -1.26 13.03 -12.56
C VAL A 10 -1.66 14.48 -12.87
N GLN A 11 -2.93 14.84 -12.66
CA GLN A 11 -3.44 16.16 -13.01
C GLN A 11 -3.09 17.24 -11.97
N THR A 12 -2.94 16.87 -10.69
CA THR A 12 -2.55 17.81 -9.61
C THR A 12 -1.08 18.26 -9.66
N ALA A 13 -0.23 17.61 -10.44
CA ALA A 13 1.16 18.04 -10.61
C ALA A 13 1.32 19.21 -11.59
N ASP A 14 0.37 19.41 -12.51
CA ASP A 14 0.49 20.39 -13.61
C ASP A 14 -0.36 21.66 -13.40
N GLU A 15 -1.28 21.67 -12.43
CA GLU A 15 -2.11 22.83 -12.05
C GLU A 15 -1.81 23.37 -10.63
N ALA A 16 -0.53 23.44 -10.26
CA ALA A 16 -0.12 24.17 -9.06
C ALA A 16 -0.09 25.68 -9.34
N ASP A 17 -1.22 26.36 -9.11
CA ASP A 17 -1.30 27.83 -9.02
C ASP A 17 -0.31 28.34 -7.95
N PRO A 18 0.73 29.12 -8.33
CA PRO A 18 1.78 29.55 -7.42
C PRO A 18 1.30 30.52 -6.33
N ASP A 19 0.10 31.09 -6.45
CA ASP A 19 -0.46 32.06 -5.50
C ASP A 19 -1.51 31.48 -4.53
N ARG A 20 -1.78 30.16 -4.58
CA ARG A 20 -2.63 29.55 -3.55
C ARG A 20 -1.87 29.54 -2.22
N PRO A 21 -2.36 30.19 -1.15
CA PRO A 21 -1.71 30.11 0.15
C PRO A 21 -1.71 28.64 0.58
N VAL A 22 -0.54 28.02 0.50
CA VAL A 22 -0.29 26.71 1.07
C VAL A 22 -0.63 26.84 2.55
N ALA A 23 -1.52 25.98 3.04
CA ALA A 23 -1.96 25.96 4.43
C ALA A 23 -0.83 25.45 5.36
N THR A 24 0.33 26.11 5.33
CA THR A 24 1.52 25.83 6.14
C THR A 24 1.24 26.02 7.63
N ASP A 25 0.32 26.91 7.99
CA ASP A 25 -0.01 27.21 9.40
C ASP A 25 -0.79 26.08 10.11
N ASN A 26 -1.48 25.21 9.37
CA ASN A 26 -2.25 24.12 9.98
C ASN A 26 -1.41 22.84 10.17
N ALA A 27 -0.33 22.68 9.40
CA ALA A 27 0.55 21.50 9.49
C ALA A 27 1.44 21.52 10.75
N THR A 28 1.77 22.70 11.27
CA THR A 28 2.52 22.86 12.53
C THR A 28 1.64 22.59 13.75
N ALA A 29 0.35 22.95 13.70
CA ALA A 29 -0.63 22.65 14.75
C ALA A 29 -0.92 21.14 14.87
N SER A 30 -1.04 20.44 13.73
CA SER A 30 -1.35 19.01 13.68
C SER A 30 -0.17 18.10 14.06
N MET A 31 1.06 18.63 14.15
CA MET A 31 2.25 17.84 14.49
C MET A 31 2.21 17.28 15.91
N GLY A 32 1.61 17.99 16.86
CA GLY A 32 1.41 17.51 18.23
C GLY A 32 0.49 16.29 18.25
N ALA A 33 -0.67 16.40 17.60
CA ALA A 33 -1.64 15.32 17.45
C ALA A 33 -1.04 14.11 16.72
N PHE A 34 -0.26 14.34 15.66
CA PHE A 34 0.44 13.26 14.95
C PHE A 34 1.40 12.48 15.85
N ARG A 35 2.17 13.17 16.69
CA ARG A 35 3.10 12.50 17.64
C ARG A 35 2.35 11.64 18.65
N LEU A 36 1.22 12.13 19.15
CA LEU A 36 0.37 11.38 20.09
C LEU A 36 -0.24 10.15 19.44
N VAL A 37 -0.85 10.29 18.25
CA VAL A 37 -1.42 9.16 17.50
C VAL A 37 -0.34 8.13 17.16
N LYS A 38 0.84 8.59 16.74
CA LYS A 38 1.98 7.70 16.48
C LYS A 38 2.40 6.93 17.74
N ALA A 39 2.47 7.60 18.89
CA ALA A 39 2.83 6.95 20.16
C ALA A 39 1.80 5.88 20.54
N LEU A 40 0.50 6.19 20.40
CA LEU A 40 -0.61 5.29 20.70
C LEU A 40 -0.58 4.03 19.80
N ILE A 41 -0.39 4.20 18.49
CA ILE A 41 -0.27 3.08 17.55
C ILE A 41 0.93 2.20 17.89
N VAL A 42 2.07 2.80 18.28
CA VAL A 42 3.27 2.05 18.68
C VAL A 42 3.06 1.30 19.99
N GLU A 43 2.24 1.82 20.91
CA GLU A 43 1.88 1.15 22.16
C GLU A 43 0.98 -0.06 21.88
N TRP A 44 -0.11 0.13 21.12
CA TRP A 44 -0.97 -1.00 20.71
C TRP A 44 -0.19 -2.08 19.97
N LEU A 45 0.72 -1.70 19.07
CA LEU A 45 1.55 -2.66 18.37
C LEU A 45 2.44 -3.49 19.32
N LYS A 46 2.95 -2.88 20.39
CA LYS A 46 3.71 -3.61 21.42
C LYS A 46 2.79 -4.55 22.21
N ASP A 47 1.59 -4.11 22.54
CA ASP A 47 0.63 -4.91 23.30
C ASP A 47 0.17 -6.13 22.51
N VAL A 48 -0.08 -5.98 21.21
CA VAL A 48 -0.37 -7.09 20.29
C VAL A 48 0.79 -8.08 20.26
N VAL A 49 2.03 -7.60 20.05
CA VAL A 49 3.21 -8.47 19.91
C VAL A 49 3.62 -9.15 21.23
N ALA A 50 3.45 -8.48 22.36
CA ALA A 50 3.93 -8.98 23.65
C ALA A 50 2.87 -9.75 24.45
N SER A 51 1.60 -9.36 24.34
CA SER A 51 0.52 -9.82 25.21
C SER A 51 -0.61 -10.52 24.46
N GLU A 52 -0.56 -10.60 23.12
CA GLU A 52 -1.62 -11.14 22.27
C GLU A 52 -2.99 -10.50 22.56
N ASP A 53 -3.00 -9.19 22.85
CA ASP A 53 -4.23 -8.46 23.20
C ASP A 53 -5.12 -8.25 21.96
N GLU A 54 -6.24 -8.96 21.90
CA GLU A 54 -7.25 -8.87 20.84
C GLU A 54 -7.86 -7.46 20.69
N GLN A 55 -7.96 -6.70 21.78
CA GLN A 55 -8.51 -5.34 21.73
C GLN A 55 -7.52 -4.37 21.11
N ALA A 56 -6.24 -4.51 21.43
CA ALA A 56 -5.18 -3.72 20.80
C ALA A 56 -5.08 -4.01 19.30
N ASP A 57 -5.29 -5.27 18.89
CA ASP A 57 -5.32 -5.66 17.48
C ASP A 57 -6.50 -5.04 16.73
N LEU A 58 -7.70 -5.11 17.30
CA LEU A 58 -8.89 -4.45 16.74
C LEU A 58 -8.68 -2.94 16.58
N LEU A 59 -8.11 -2.28 17.59
CA LEU A 59 -7.81 -0.85 17.54
C LEU A 59 -6.78 -0.52 16.46
N LEU A 60 -5.77 -1.37 16.27
CA LEU A 60 -4.73 -1.19 15.26
C LEU A 60 -5.31 -1.27 13.84
N VAL A 61 -6.16 -2.27 13.56
CA VAL A 61 -6.84 -2.44 12.26
C VAL A 61 -7.73 -1.24 11.95
N GLU A 62 -8.43 -0.73 12.97
CA GLU A 62 -9.44 0.33 12.81
C GLU A 62 -8.85 1.75 12.89
N ALA A 63 -7.58 1.90 13.28
CA ALA A 63 -6.94 3.19 13.53
C ALA A 63 -7.02 4.14 12.32
N TYR A 64 -6.75 3.64 11.12
CA TYR A 64 -6.82 4.46 9.91
C TYR A 64 -8.26 4.84 9.53
N ARG A 65 -9.23 3.93 9.72
CA ARG A 65 -10.65 4.24 9.48
C ARG A 65 -11.15 5.31 10.45
N TRP A 66 -10.78 5.20 11.73
CA TRP A 66 -11.08 6.21 12.75
C TRP A 66 -10.50 7.59 12.37
N LEU A 67 -9.25 7.61 11.89
CA LEU A 67 -8.56 8.85 11.53
C LEU A 67 -9.15 9.52 10.28
N SER A 68 -9.58 8.72 9.30
CA SER A 68 -10.10 9.21 8.01
C SER A 68 -11.59 9.59 8.03
N SER A 69 -12.34 9.10 9.02
CA SER A 69 -13.78 9.35 9.15
C SER A 69 -14.09 10.74 9.73
N SER A 70 -14.84 11.54 8.98
CA SER A 70 -15.34 12.86 9.43
C SER A 70 -16.37 12.78 10.57
N ALA A 71 -16.96 11.61 10.80
CA ALA A 71 -17.89 11.36 11.90
C ALA A 71 -17.16 11.03 13.23
N SER A 72 -15.84 10.92 13.22
CA SER A 72 -15.06 10.65 14.43
C SER A 72 -15.05 11.87 15.37
N LEU A 73 -15.19 11.64 16.68
CA LEU A 73 -15.20 12.69 17.72
C LEU A 73 -13.92 13.53 17.75
N LEU A 74 -12.79 12.98 17.26
CA LEU A 74 -11.49 13.64 17.21
C LEU A 74 -11.00 13.80 15.76
N TYR A 75 -11.93 13.93 14.81
CA TYR A 75 -11.58 14.12 13.41
C TYR A 75 -10.87 15.46 13.19
N GLU A 76 -9.64 15.38 12.70
CA GLU A 76 -8.84 16.54 12.30
C GLU A 76 -8.42 16.40 10.83
N PRO A 77 -8.95 17.24 9.91
CA PRO A 77 -8.66 17.13 8.48
C PRO A 77 -7.17 17.30 8.13
N ALA A 78 -6.43 18.12 8.88
CA ALA A 78 -5.01 18.36 8.62
C ALA A 78 -4.15 17.16 8.99
N LEU A 79 -4.43 16.52 10.13
CA LEU A 79 -3.81 15.27 10.54
C LEU A 79 -4.08 14.15 9.53
N HIS A 80 -5.34 13.97 9.10
CA HIS A 80 -5.69 12.99 8.08
C HIS A 80 -4.91 13.21 6.78
N ARG A 81 -4.89 14.44 6.25
CA ARG A 81 -4.10 14.78 5.05
C ARG A 81 -2.60 14.50 5.24
N HIS A 82 -2.06 14.78 6.42
CA HIS A 82 -0.65 14.53 6.72
C HIS A 82 -0.32 13.03 6.68
N VAL A 83 -1.13 12.20 7.35
CA VAL A 83 -0.95 10.73 7.34
C VAL A 83 -1.14 10.17 5.93
N HIS A 84 -2.18 10.60 5.21
CA HIS A 84 -2.39 10.20 3.83
C HIS A 84 -1.21 10.57 2.92
N ALA A 85 -0.63 11.77 3.08
CA ALA A 85 0.55 12.19 2.32
C ALA A 85 1.78 11.30 2.61
N LEU A 86 1.95 10.84 3.86
CA LEU A 86 3.00 9.87 4.21
C LEU A 86 2.74 8.50 3.57
N MET A 87 1.48 8.03 3.54
CA MET A 87 1.10 6.79 2.86
C MET A 87 1.42 6.86 1.36
N VAL A 88 1.07 7.95 0.69
CA VAL A 88 1.42 8.19 -0.73
C VAL A 88 2.94 8.16 -0.92
N LYS A 89 3.71 8.78 -0.03
CA LYS A 89 5.18 8.77 -0.13
C LYS A 89 5.76 7.36 -0.01
N VAL A 90 5.32 6.57 0.98
CA VAL A 90 5.76 5.18 1.15
C VAL A 90 5.36 4.34 -0.06
N TRP A 91 4.15 4.53 -0.57
CA TRP A 91 3.66 3.86 -1.77
C TRP A 91 4.50 4.16 -3.01
N MET A 92 4.79 5.43 -3.26
CA MET A 92 5.64 5.83 -4.38
C MET A 92 7.06 5.27 -4.25
N GLN A 93 7.61 5.25 -3.02
CA GLN A 93 8.92 4.67 -2.75
C GLN A 93 8.92 3.15 -3.02
N LEU A 94 7.84 2.44 -2.67
CA LEU A 94 7.68 1.01 -2.96
C LEU A 94 7.70 0.74 -4.47
N LEU A 95 6.90 1.50 -5.24
CA LEU A 95 6.85 1.33 -6.69
C LEU A 95 8.17 1.74 -7.36
N ALA A 96 8.86 2.76 -6.83
CA ALA A 96 10.17 3.14 -7.32
C ALA A 96 11.18 2.01 -7.08
N GLU A 97 11.19 1.43 -5.89
CA GLU A 97 12.08 0.31 -5.55
C GLU A 97 11.87 -0.89 -6.46
N MET A 98 10.62 -1.32 -6.67
CA MET A 98 10.30 -2.41 -7.57
C MET A 98 10.82 -2.14 -9.00
N ARG A 99 10.66 -0.91 -9.50
CA ARG A 99 11.21 -0.51 -10.81
C ARG A 99 12.74 -0.56 -10.84
N THR A 100 13.42 -0.16 -9.76
CA THR A 100 14.89 -0.23 -9.69
C THR A 100 15.41 -1.67 -9.71
N LEU A 101 14.62 -2.62 -9.20
CA LEU A 101 14.90 -4.06 -9.28
C LEU A 101 14.52 -4.66 -10.65
N GLY A 102 14.08 -3.85 -11.60
CA GLY A 102 13.74 -4.25 -12.96
C GLY A 102 12.29 -4.69 -13.16
N ALA A 103 11.41 -4.51 -12.17
CA ALA A 103 10.00 -4.85 -12.33
C ALA A 103 9.29 -3.85 -13.25
N LYS A 104 8.60 -4.36 -14.26
CA LYS A 104 7.79 -3.57 -15.18
C LYS A 104 6.35 -3.47 -14.65
N ILE A 105 6.05 -2.38 -13.95
CA ILE A 105 4.72 -2.14 -13.37
C ILE A 105 3.75 -1.66 -14.46
N ILE A 106 2.70 -2.43 -14.73
CA ILE A 106 1.67 -2.10 -15.73
C ILE A 106 0.51 -1.34 -15.07
N PHE A 107 0.13 -1.75 -13.87
CA PHE A 107 -0.96 -1.15 -13.10
C PHE A 107 -0.62 -1.20 -11.62
N ALA A 108 -0.97 -0.14 -10.87
CA ALA A 108 -0.77 -0.11 -9.43
C ALA A 108 -1.74 0.85 -8.74
N ASN A 109 -2.35 0.40 -7.64
CA ASN A 109 -3.09 1.21 -6.68
C ASN A 109 -2.76 0.72 -5.26
N PHE A 110 -3.23 1.41 -4.20
CA PHE A 110 -2.87 1.05 -2.82
C PHE A 110 -3.17 -0.39 -2.39
N SER A 111 -4.05 -1.12 -3.09
CA SER A 111 -4.39 -2.50 -2.77
C SER A 111 -3.77 -3.54 -3.71
N LYS A 112 -3.30 -3.16 -4.89
CA LYS A 112 -2.87 -4.10 -5.94
C LYS A 112 -1.75 -3.53 -6.80
N ILE A 113 -0.74 -4.35 -7.06
CA ILE A 113 0.33 -4.09 -8.04
C ILE A 113 0.27 -5.20 -9.08
N THR A 114 0.29 -4.81 -10.36
CA THR A 114 0.37 -5.75 -11.49
C THR A 114 1.64 -5.48 -12.28
N ILE A 115 2.47 -6.51 -12.42
CA ILE A 115 3.76 -6.44 -13.10
C ILE A 115 3.80 -7.35 -14.31
N ALA A 116 4.52 -6.93 -15.34
CA ALA A 116 4.96 -7.79 -16.43
C ALA A 116 6.26 -8.48 -16.02
N THR A 117 6.25 -9.81 -15.96
CA THR A 117 7.43 -10.62 -15.64
C THR A 117 8.26 -10.97 -16.88
N ASP A 118 7.68 -10.83 -18.08
CA ASP A 118 8.26 -11.24 -19.37
C ASP A 118 8.80 -12.69 -19.37
N LYS A 119 8.23 -13.56 -18.51
CA LYS A 119 8.57 -15.00 -18.43
C LYS A 119 7.52 -15.83 -19.17
N VAL A 120 8.00 -16.84 -19.88
CA VAL A 120 7.13 -17.78 -20.62
C VAL A 120 6.53 -18.83 -19.67
N GLU A 121 7.30 -19.32 -18.72
CA GLU A 121 6.87 -20.34 -17.76
C GLU A 121 6.41 -19.72 -16.44
N VAL A 122 5.27 -20.21 -15.91
CA VAL A 122 4.71 -19.77 -14.63
C VAL A 122 5.68 -19.99 -13.47
N ARG A 123 6.43 -21.11 -13.47
CA ARG A 123 7.44 -21.39 -12.44
C ARG A 123 8.54 -20.35 -12.41
N ALA A 124 9.03 -19.94 -13.59
CA ALA A 124 10.04 -18.88 -13.70
C ALA A 124 9.46 -17.51 -13.33
N ALA A 125 8.19 -17.25 -13.63
CA ALA A 125 7.50 -16.05 -13.20
C ALA A 125 7.37 -15.99 -11.67
N SER A 126 6.92 -17.07 -11.03
CA SER A 126 6.78 -17.16 -9.57
C SER A 126 8.11 -16.92 -8.87
N ALA A 127 9.16 -17.64 -9.26
CA ALA A 127 10.49 -17.48 -8.67
C ALA A 127 11.04 -16.06 -8.83
N TYR A 128 10.72 -15.38 -9.93
CA TYR A 128 11.07 -13.97 -10.12
C TYR A 128 10.29 -13.05 -9.16
N VAL A 129 8.99 -13.28 -8.98
CA VAL A 129 8.15 -12.51 -8.04
C VAL A 129 8.64 -12.72 -6.61
N ASP A 130 8.91 -13.96 -6.20
CA ASP A 130 9.39 -14.27 -4.85
C ASP A 130 10.72 -13.57 -4.56
N ALA A 131 11.67 -13.62 -5.51
CA ALA A 131 12.94 -12.92 -5.38
C ALA A 131 12.79 -11.39 -5.32
N LEU A 132 11.84 -10.83 -6.09
CA LEU A 132 11.52 -9.40 -6.07
C LEU A 132 10.93 -9.00 -4.70
N LEU A 133 9.95 -9.75 -4.20
CA LEU A 133 9.31 -9.50 -2.91
C LEU A 133 10.31 -9.62 -1.77
N ASP A 134 11.15 -10.66 -1.77
CA ASP A 134 12.23 -10.84 -0.80
C ASP A 134 13.19 -9.65 -0.78
N ALA A 135 13.57 -9.12 -1.95
CA ALA A 135 14.48 -7.98 -2.04
C ALA A 135 13.84 -6.68 -1.53
N VAL A 136 12.56 -6.45 -1.84
CA VAL A 136 11.82 -5.25 -1.41
C VAL A 136 11.53 -5.30 0.09
N LEU A 137 10.97 -6.41 0.59
CA LEU A 137 10.53 -6.55 1.99
C LEU A 137 11.69 -6.63 2.98
N LYS A 138 12.91 -6.95 2.53
CA LYS A 138 14.14 -6.82 3.36
C LYS A 138 14.45 -5.38 3.76
N LYS A 139 13.91 -4.38 3.06
CA LYS A 139 14.14 -2.97 3.43
C LYS A 139 13.32 -2.62 4.68
N PRO A 140 13.92 -2.02 5.72
CA PRO A 140 13.20 -1.70 6.96
C PRO A 140 11.96 -0.83 6.77
N LEU A 141 11.94 0.03 5.74
CA LEU A 141 10.79 0.88 5.41
C LEU A 141 9.54 0.06 5.04
N PHE A 142 9.73 -1.12 4.45
CA PHE A 142 8.66 -1.99 3.96
C PHE A 142 8.45 -3.22 4.83
N GLY A 143 9.17 -3.34 5.97
CA GLY A 143 9.13 -4.54 6.81
C GLY A 143 7.77 -4.85 7.45
N TRP A 144 6.86 -3.87 7.48
CA TRP A 144 5.49 -4.03 7.97
C TRP A 144 4.49 -4.31 6.84
N LEU A 145 4.92 -4.28 5.57
CA LEU A 145 4.06 -4.59 4.44
C LEU A 145 4.03 -6.10 4.23
N LYS A 146 2.83 -6.64 4.05
CA LYS A 146 2.61 -7.98 3.53
C LYS A 146 2.23 -7.87 2.06
N LEU A 147 3.02 -8.47 1.18
CA LEU A 147 2.76 -8.52 -0.26
C LEU A 147 2.82 -9.97 -0.69
N GLU A 148 1.74 -10.46 -1.29
CA GLU A 148 1.58 -11.85 -1.71
C GLU A 148 1.14 -11.90 -3.18
N PRO A 149 1.68 -12.84 -3.98
CA PRO A 149 1.25 -13.02 -5.36
C PRO A 149 -0.15 -13.64 -5.40
N GLU A 150 -1.14 -12.88 -5.87
CA GLU A 150 -2.55 -13.34 -5.90
C GLU A 150 -2.89 -14.17 -7.15
N THR A 151 -2.41 -13.79 -8.34
CA THR A 151 -2.79 -14.46 -9.60
C THR A 151 -1.75 -14.24 -10.69
N PHE A 152 -1.46 -15.30 -11.46
CA PHE A 152 -0.64 -15.24 -12.66
C PHE A 152 -1.51 -15.26 -13.92
N TYR A 153 -1.17 -14.43 -14.90
CA TYR A 153 -1.87 -14.34 -16.18
C TYR A 153 -0.90 -14.66 -17.32
N SER A 154 -1.29 -15.52 -18.27
CA SER A 154 -0.51 -15.75 -19.49
C SER A 154 -0.66 -14.60 -20.49
N SER A 155 -1.83 -13.99 -20.52
CA SER A 155 -2.15 -12.81 -21.31
C SER A 155 -3.12 -11.96 -20.52
N LEU A 156 -2.82 -10.67 -20.42
CA LEU A 156 -3.58 -9.72 -19.64
C LEU A 156 -3.79 -8.45 -20.45
N LEU A 157 -5.05 -8.05 -20.58
CA LEU A 157 -5.47 -6.79 -21.18
C LEU A 157 -6.12 -5.95 -20.09
N ILE A 158 -5.55 -4.78 -19.82
CA ILE A 158 -6.05 -3.84 -18.83
C ILE A 158 -6.48 -2.57 -19.54
N LEU A 159 -7.71 -2.12 -19.28
CA LEU A 159 -8.18 -0.79 -19.63
C LEU A 159 -8.06 0.16 -18.43
N ASP A 160 -8.55 -0.28 -17.27
CA ASP A 160 -8.45 0.43 -15.99
C ASP A 160 -8.49 -0.56 -14.80
N GLY A 161 -8.54 -0.03 -13.57
CA GLY A 161 -8.53 -0.85 -12.35
C GLY A 161 -9.73 -1.77 -12.16
N ALA A 162 -10.87 -1.48 -12.78
CA ALA A 162 -12.08 -2.31 -12.73
C ALA A 162 -12.30 -3.13 -14.01
N ASN A 163 -11.75 -2.66 -15.13
CA ASN A 163 -11.92 -3.22 -16.47
C ASN A 163 -10.62 -3.86 -16.94
N PHE A 164 -10.44 -5.13 -16.60
CA PHE A 164 -9.33 -5.95 -17.10
C PHE A 164 -9.79 -7.38 -17.37
N GLY A 165 -9.13 -8.04 -18.32
CA GLY A 165 -9.41 -9.41 -18.69
C GLY A 165 -8.13 -10.15 -19.03
N GLY A 166 -8.02 -11.40 -18.62
CA GLY A 166 -6.84 -12.20 -18.90
C GLY A 166 -7.07 -13.68 -18.70
N ILE A 167 -6.19 -14.48 -19.31
CA ILE A 167 -6.19 -15.93 -19.15
C ILE A 167 -5.38 -16.23 -17.89
N LYS A 168 -6.08 -16.65 -16.84
CA LYS A 168 -5.47 -17.01 -15.56
C LYS A 168 -4.74 -18.33 -15.68
N HIS A 169 -3.57 -18.42 -15.05
CA HIS A 169 -2.96 -19.68 -14.70
C HIS A 169 -3.43 -20.06 -13.30
N GLU A 170 -3.98 -21.26 -13.16
CA GLU A 170 -4.13 -21.87 -11.85
C GLU A 170 -2.72 -22.14 -11.30
N MET A 171 -2.45 -21.67 -10.10
CA MET A 171 -1.21 -22.03 -9.43
C MET A 171 -1.23 -23.55 -9.20
N PRO A 172 -0.15 -24.28 -9.50
CA PRO A 172 -0.07 -25.69 -9.19
C PRO A 172 -0.32 -25.89 -7.69
N ALA A 173 -1.23 -26.81 -7.33
CA ALA A 173 -1.63 -27.10 -5.94
C ALA A 173 -0.44 -27.38 -4.99
N GLU A 174 0.71 -27.78 -5.52
CA GLU A 174 1.98 -27.97 -4.80
C GLU A 174 2.51 -26.67 -4.14
N MET A 175 2.11 -25.49 -4.61
CA MET A 175 2.47 -24.19 -4.01
C MET A 175 1.44 -23.68 -2.98
N GLU A 176 0.16 -24.07 -3.09
CA GLU A 176 -0.86 -23.78 -2.06
C GLU A 176 -0.57 -24.54 -0.75
N GLU A 177 -0.08 -25.79 -0.84
CA GLU A 177 0.29 -26.57 0.35
C GLU A 177 1.51 -25.99 1.08
N ALA A 178 2.43 -25.32 0.37
CA ALA A 178 3.60 -24.67 0.97
C ALA A 178 3.23 -23.34 1.67
N GLU A 179 2.21 -22.62 1.20
CA GLU A 179 1.64 -21.46 1.89
C GLU A 179 0.82 -21.85 3.13
N ALA A 180 0.14 -23.00 3.13
CA ALA A 180 -0.62 -23.48 4.30
C ALA A 180 0.27 -23.95 5.48
N ILE A 181 1.57 -24.14 5.26
CA ILE A 181 2.54 -24.61 6.25
C ILE A 181 3.41 -23.45 6.80
N ARG A 182 3.27 -22.23 6.26
CA ARG A 182 4.09 -21.06 6.62
C ARG A 182 3.32 -20.07 7.49
#